data_AF-A0A1Q7PFR8-F1
#
_entry.id   AF-A0A1Q7PFR8-F1
#
_cell.length_a   1.000
_cell.length_b   1.000
_cell.length_c   1.000
_cell.angle_alpha   90.00
_cell.angle_beta   90.00
_cell.angle_gamma   90.00
#
_symmetry.space_group_name_H-M   'P 1'
#
loop_
_entity.id
_entity.type
_entity.pdbx_description
1 polymer ?
#
loop_
_entity_poly.entity_id
_entity_poly.type
_entity_poly.pdbx_seq_one_letter_code
_entity_poly.pdbx_strand_id
1 'polypeptide(L)'
;CPLDKTLLSFLEVSEQDFAYAAKSRTDALILEWLAIHARPRSKKQIEIWNKQMLERGPEDEAQGAYFKKTRDAIDPSRADIVTWIDLLDLEEGRPVPRRDAAPTG
;
A
#
# COMPACT_ATOMS: atom_id res chain seq x y z
N CYS A 1 -6.93 -6.93 4.30
CA CYS A 1 -5.54 -7.01 4.82
C CYS A 1 -5.18 -5.71 5.56
N PRO A 2 -4.03 -5.58 6.24
CA PRO A 2 -3.62 -4.33 6.90
C PRO A 2 -3.56 -3.10 5.98
N LEU A 3 -3.20 -3.29 4.70
CA LEU A 3 -3.15 -2.22 3.71
C LEU A 3 -4.55 -1.70 3.36
N ASP A 4 -5.51 -2.60 3.10
CA ASP A 4 -6.91 -2.21 2.82
C ASP A 4 -7.48 -1.34 3.95
N LYS A 5 -7.19 -1.74 5.20
CA LYS A 5 -7.62 -0.99 6.40
C LYS A 5 -7.09 0.43 6.39
N THR A 6 -5.83 0.65 5.99
CA THR A 6 -5.28 2.01 5.92
C THR A 6 -5.96 2.90 4.89
N LEU A 7 -6.33 2.34 3.73
CA LEU A 7 -7.06 3.08 2.70
C LEU A 7 -8.48 3.38 3.17
N LEU A 8 -9.21 2.39 3.69
CA LEU A 8 -10.59 2.54 4.11
C LEU A 8 -10.74 3.47 5.31
N SER A 9 -9.82 3.41 6.28
CA SER A 9 -9.74 4.40 7.35
C SER A 9 -9.46 5.81 6.83
N PHE A 10 -8.55 5.95 5.86
CA PHE A 10 -8.30 7.26 5.23
C PHE A 10 -9.51 7.75 4.44
N LEU A 11 -10.30 6.89 3.83
CA LEU A 11 -11.51 7.30 3.13
C LEU A 11 -12.73 7.46 4.06
N GLU A 12 -12.62 7.05 5.33
CA GLU A 12 -13.76 6.93 6.27
C GLU A 12 -14.90 6.09 5.68
N VAL A 13 -14.54 5.01 4.97
CA VAL A 13 -15.47 4.06 4.34
C VAL A 13 -15.40 2.73 5.07
N SER A 14 -16.55 2.08 5.29
CA SER A 14 -16.57 0.75 5.91
C SER A 14 -16.09 -0.33 4.93
N GLU A 15 -15.41 -1.36 5.45
CA GLU A 15 -15.01 -2.54 4.66
C GLU A 15 -16.22 -3.19 3.97
N GLN A 16 -17.35 -3.27 4.67
CA GLN A 16 -18.58 -3.88 4.17
C GLN A 16 -19.18 -3.09 3.00
N ASP A 17 -19.28 -1.77 3.11
CA ASP A 17 -19.88 -0.94 2.07
C ASP A 17 -19.01 -0.91 0.82
N PHE A 18 -17.70 -0.78 0.99
CA PHE A 18 -16.76 -0.83 -0.13
C PHE A 18 -16.82 -2.19 -0.84
N ALA A 19 -16.80 -3.30 -0.09
CA ALA A 19 -16.90 -4.64 -0.66
C ALA A 19 -18.24 -4.87 -1.38
N TYR A 20 -19.35 -4.36 -0.83
CA TYR A 20 -20.64 -4.43 -1.51
C TYR A 20 -20.65 -3.60 -2.79
N ALA A 21 -20.09 -2.40 -2.75
CA ALA A 21 -20.01 -1.53 -3.91
C ALA A 21 -19.20 -2.16 -5.06
N ALA A 22 -18.05 -2.75 -4.74
CA ALA A 22 -17.11 -3.36 -5.67
C ALA A 22 -17.63 -4.61 -6.39
N LYS A 23 -18.65 -5.30 -5.86
CA LYS A 23 -19.19 -6.53 -6.47
C LYS A 23 -19.79 -6.34 -7.86
N SER A 24 -20.34 -5.16 -8.15
CA SER A 24 -21.13 -4.92 -9.37
C SER A 24 -20.73 -3.65 -10.12
N ARG A 25 -19.71 -2.93 -9.65
CA ARG A 25 -19.27 -1.67 -10.24
C ARG A 25 -17.93 -1.85 -10.93
N THR A 26 -17.79 -1.22 -12.09
CA THR A 26 -16.49 -0.98 -12.74
C THR A 26 -15.69 0.05 -11.95
N ASP A 27 -14.39 0.17 -12.21
CA ASP A 27 -13.51 1.17 -11.57
C ASP A 27 -14.06 2.60 -11.63
N ALA A 28 -14.54 3.05 -12.80
CA ALA A 28 -15.13 4.38 -12.94
C ALA A 28 -16.34 4.60 -12.01
N LEU A 29 -17.22 3.60 -11.93
CA LEU A 29 -18.38 3.62 -11.03
C LEU A 29 -17.99 3.51 -9.56
N ILE A 30 -16.85 2.91 -9.22
CA ILE A 30 -16.32 2.94 -7.86
C ILE A 30 -15.79 4.33 -7.50
N LEU A 31 -15.13 5.02 -8.43
CA LEU A 31 -14.69 6.40 -8.21
C LEU A 31 -15.88 7.34 -7.98
N GLU A 32 -16.94 7.21 -8.78
CA GLU A 32 -18.19 7.96 -8.58
C GLU A 32 -18.84 7.62 -7.23
N TRP A 33 -18.87 6.35 -6.86
CA TRP A 33 -19.42 5.92 -5.58
C TRP A 33 -18.62 6.49 -4.39
N LEU A 34 -17.29 6.46 -4.45
CA LEU A 34 -16.41 7.04 -3.43
C LEU A 34 -16.59 8.56 -3.33
N ALA A 35 -16.82 9.26 -4.43
CA ALA A 35 -17.09 10.70 -4.40
C ALA A 35 -18.33 11.09 -3.58
N ILE A 36 -19.27 10.15 -3.40
CA ILE A 36 -20.50 10.34 -2.61
C ILE A 36 -20.35 9.80 -1.18
N HIS A 37 -19.71 8.64 -1.00
CA HIS A 37 -19.75 7.89 0.26
C HIS A 37 -18.48 8.04 1.11
N ALA A 38 -17.35 8.44 0.52
CA ALA A 38 -16.12 8.68 1.26
C ALA A 38 -16.07 10.09 1.82
N ARG A 39 -15.27 10.28 2.87
CA ARG A 39 -14.90 11.61 3.35
C ARG A 39 -14.12 12.35 2.26
N PRO A 40 -14.54 13.56 1.84
CA PRO A 40 -13.75 14.35 0.89
C PRO A 40 -12.35 14.62 1.44
N ARG A 41 -11.34 14.28 0.64
CA ARG A 41 -9.93 14.57 0.93
C ARG A 41 -9.43 15.61 -0.06
N SER A 42 -8.79 16.65 0.45
CA SER A 42 -8.08 17.61 -0.39
C SER A 42 -6.94 16.94 -1.14
N LYS A 43 -6.55 17.51 -2.29
CA LYS A 43 -5.38 17.06 -3.06
C LYS A 43 -4.14 16.91 -2.18
N LYS A 44 -3.88 17.88 -1.31
CA LYS A 44 -2.76 17.85 -0.35
C LYS A 44 -2.84 16.67 0.62
N GLN A 45 -4.02 16.34 1.15
CA GLN A 45 -4.19 15.18 2.03
C GLN A 45 -3.92 13.87 1.30
N ILE A 46 -4.39 13.76 0.05
CA ILE A 46 -4.14 12.58 -0.79
C ILE A 46 -2.65 12.44 -1.08
N GLU A 47 -1.97 13.52 -1.47
CA GLU A 47 -0.52 13.52 -1.72
C GLU A 47 0.28 13.11 -0.48
N ILE A 48 -0.06 13.63 0.71
CA ILE A 48 0.58 13.25 1.97
C ILE A 48 0.35 11.77 2.28
N TRP A 49 -0.89 11.29 2.15
CA TRP A 49 -1.20 9.89 2.42
C TRP A 49 -0.48 8.95 1.44
N ASN A 50 -0.47 9.27 0.14
CA ASN A 50 0.25 8.51 -0.86
C ASN A 50 1.75 8.41 -0.52
N LYS A 51 2.37 9.54 -0.15
CA LYS A 51 3.78 9.56 0.26
C LYS A 51 4.02 8.67 1.48
N GLN A 52 3.19 8.78 2.51
CA GLN A 52 3.30 7.96 3.72
C GLN A 52 3.20 6.48 3.40
N MET A 53 2.27 6.08 2.52
CA MET A 53 2.10 4.68 2.14
C MET A 53 3.27 4.13 1.33
N LEU A 54 3.82 4.94 0.42
CA LEU A 54 5.00 4.56 -0.37
C LEU A 54 6.27 4.46 0.48
N GLU A 55 6.37 5.20 1.59
CA GLU A 55 7.52 5.17 2.49
C GLU A 55 7.37 4.17 3.64
N ARG A 56 6.21 3.50 3.76
CA ARG A 56 5.90 2.65 4.91
C ARG A 56 6.65 1.33 4.87
N GLY A 57 7.54 1.12 5.84
CA GLY A 57 8.25 -0.13 6.10
C GLY A 57 7.78 -0.85 7.37
N PRO A 58 8.46 -1.93 7.78
CA PRO A 58 8.23 -2.59 9.06
C PRO A 58 8.57 -1.65 10.23
N GLU A 59 7.69 -1.60 11.24
CA GLU A 59 7.80 -0.66 12.37
C GLU A 59 8.38 -1.32 13.64
N ASP A 60 8.41 -2.65 13.69
CA ASP A 60 8.90 -3.43 14.83
C ASP A 60 9.72 -4.66 14.39
N GLU A 61 10.39 -5.34 15.34
CA GLU A 61 11.27 -6.48 15.07
C GLU A 61 10.52 -7.67 14.44
N ALA A 62 9.29 -7.93 14.88
CA ALA A 62 8.50 -9.04 14.34
C ALA A 62 8.10 -8.78 12.88
N GLN A 63 7.67 -7.55 12.59
CA GLN A 63 7.41 -7.08 11.23
C GLN A 63 8.68 -7.13 10.38
N GLY A 64 9.82 -6.71 10.90
CA GLY A 64 11.11 -6.76 10.21
C GLY A 64 11.52 -8.19 9.84
N ALA A 65 11.35 -9.14 10.76
CA ALA A 65 11.64 -10.55 10.51
C ALA A 65 10.70 -11.15 9.44
N TYR A 66 9.40 -10.86 9.52
CA TYR A 66 8.42 -11.29 8.52
C TYR A 66 8.72 -10.69 7.14
N PHE A 67 9.00 -9.38 7.09
CA PHE A 67 9.34 -8.65 5.87
C PHE A 67 10.55 -9.27 5.18
N LYS A 68 11.65 -9.43 5.93
CA LYS A 68 12.90 -10.00 5.41
C LYS A 68 12.69 -11.43 4.91
N LYS A 69 12.02 -12.27 5.70
CA LYS A 69 11.71 -13.65 5.31
C LYS A 69 10.92 -13.71 3.99
N THR A 70 9.91 -12.86 3.85
CA THR A 70 9.04 -12.82 2.66
C THR A 70 9.83 -12.37 1.44
N ARG A 71 10.57 -11.27 1.56
CA ARG A 71 11.42 -10.75 0.49
C ARG A 71 12.47 -11.77 0.05
N ASP A 72 13.20 -12.35 0.99
CA ASP A 72 14.30 -13.29 0.71
C ASP A 72 13.81 -14.62 0.12
N ALA A 73 12.53 -14.98 0.34
CA ALA A 73 11.89 -16.13 -0.31
C ALA A 73 11.56 -15.87 -1.78
N ILE A 74 11.38 -14.60 -2.19
CA ILE A 74 11.09 -14.21 -3.57
C ILE A 74 12.38 -13.87 -4.33
N ASP A 75 13.16 -12.90 -3.82
CA ASP A 75 14.45 -12.51 -4.37
C ASP A 75 15.35 -11.92 -3.26
N PRO A 76 16.29 -12.71 -2.71
CA PRO A 76 17.19 -12.24 -1.65
C PRO A 76 18.19 -11.17 -2.13
N SER A 77 18.34 -10.96 -3.45
CA SER A 77 19.17 -9.87 -3.97
C SER A 77 18.53 -8.50 -3.83
N ARG A 78 17.22 -8.42 -3.55
CA ARG A 78 16.45 -7.17 -3.41
C ARG A 78 16.58 -6.52 -2.04
N ALA A 79 17.79 -6.49 -1.48
CA ALA A 79 18.03 -5.85 -0.19
C ALA A 79 17.65 -4.35 -0.17
N ASP A 80 17.51 -3.73 -1.35
CA ASP A 80 17.03 -2.37 -1.57
C ASP A 80 15.53 -2.17 -1.27
N ILE A 81 14.74 -3.23 -1.24
CA ILE A 81 13.32 -3.17 -0.89
C ILE A 81 13.18 -3.10 0.63
N VAL A 82 12.60 -1.98 1.09
CA VAL A 82 12.39 -1.67 2.51
C VAL A 82 10.95 -1.24 2.84
N THR A 83 10.07 -1.18 1.83
CA THR A 83 8.68 -0.72 1.98
C THR A 83 7.69 -1.86 1.68
N TRP A 84 6.53 -1.84 2.35
CA TRP A 84 5.51 -2.87 2.16
C TRP A 84 4.93 -2.87 0.74
N ILE A 85 4.77 -1.69 0.12
CA ILE A 85 4.23 -1.57 -1.24
C ILE A 85 5.20 -2.18 -2.25
N ASP A 86 6.51 -1.89 -2.14
CA ASP A 86 7.51 -2.50 -3.01
C ASP A 86 7.57 -4.04 -2.83
N LEU A 87 7.40 -4.53 -1.59
CA LEU A 87 7.37 -5.97 -1.33
C LEU A 87 6.13 -6.65 -1.96
N LEU A 88 4.97 -6.00 -1.91
CA LEU A 88 3.75 -6.49 -2.56
C LEU A 88 3.89 -6.52 -4.09
N ASP A 89 4.42 -5.44 -4.68
CA ASP A 89 4.65 -5.42 -6.12
C ASP A 89 5.65 -6.50 -6.54
N LEU A 90 6.69 -6.76 -5.74
CA LEU A 90 7.62 -7.88 -5.97
C LEU A 90 6.90 -9.24 -5.89
N GLU A 91 6.05 -9.45 -4.89
CA GLU A 91 5.26 -10.68 -4.71
C GLU A 91 4.29 -10.93 -5.89
N GLU A 92 3.69 -9.87 -6.41
CA GLU A 92 2.76 -9.93 -7.54
C GLU A 92 3.47 -9.97 -8.91
N GLY A 93 4.82 -10.01 -8.92
CA GLY A 93 5.63 -10.05 -10.14
C GLY A 93 5.61 -8.75 -10.95
N ARG A 94 5.23 -7.63 -10.32
CA ARG A 94 5.28 -6.31 -10.94
C ARG A 94 6.70 -5.72 -10.90
N PRO A 95 7.05 -4.85 -11.86
CA PRO A 95 8.34 -4.19 -11.86
C PRO A 95 8.51 -3.27 -10.63
N VAL A 96 9.52 -3.54 -9.81
CA VAL A 96 9.94 -2.68 -8.70
C VAL A 96 11.33 -2.11 -9.02
N PRO A 97 11.49 -0.79 -9.17
CA PRO A 97 12.79 -0.18 -9.47
C PRO A 97 13.85 -0.58 -8.44
N ARG A 98 15.06 -0.88 -8.92
CA ARG A 98 16.21 -1.06 -8.01
C ARG A 98 16.66 0.30 -7.51
N ARG A 99 16.78 0.43 -6.20
CA ARG A 99 17.34 1.62 -5.56
C ARG A 99 18.77 1.28 -5.14
N ASP A 100 19.74 2.08 -5.54
CA ASP A 100 21.09 1.94 -5.02
C ASP A 100 21.01 2.07 -3.49
N ALA A 101 21.71 1.20 -2.77
CA ALA A 101 21.81 1.33 -1.32
C ALA A 101 22.26 2.77 -1.02
N ALA A 102 21.47 3.51 -0.23
CA ALA A 102 21.90 4.82 0.23
C ALA A 102 23.31 4.66 0.80
N PRO A 103 24.30 5.49 0.38
CA PRO A 103 25.63 5.39 0.95
C PRO A 103 25.46 5.59 2.45
N THR A 104 25.81 4.58 3.23
CA THR A 104 26.03 4.71 4.67
C THR A 104 27.11 5.77 4.85
N GLY A 105 26.67 7.01 5.08
CA GLY A 105 27.49 8.14 5.53
C GLY A 105 27.41 8.30 7.03
#